data_AF-A0AAW1VHL1-F1
#
_entry.id   AF-A0AAW1VHL1-F1
#
_cell.length_a   1.000
_cell.length_b   1.000
_cell.length_c   1.000
_cell.angle_alpha   90.00
_cell.angle_beta   90.00
_cell.angle_gamma   90.00
#
_symmetry.space_group_name_H-M   'P 1'
#
loop_
_entity.id
_entity.type
_entity.pdbx_description
1 polymer ?
#
loop_
_entity_poly.entity_id
_entity_poly.type
_entity_poly.pdbx_seq_one_letter_code
_entity_poly.pdbx_strand_id
1 'polypeptide(L)'
;MPALQNNTKELEDAVIVEVLESQIYHKPTIRTQQLSDDIKKTLSGKFDIGMQYHFHMELQCCSAVPTEDGLELYPSSQWMDLTQASAALVLNIPENKVHVNVRRCGGAFGGKLSRCNLVSCATALAAWLLRKPVKLFMTLKENMEIIGKRFPFSADYEVKVNNGGVIQQLTSQIFSDHGVGGNEKFSYILIFDMFKSNYKVRYL
;
A
#
# COMPACT_ATOMS: atom_id res chain seq x y z
N MET A 1 36.21 -28.37 -12.09
CA MET A 1 35.67 -27.01 -11.85
C MET A 1 35.39 -26.89 -10.36
N PRO A 2 36.08 -26.02 -9.61
CA PRO A 2 35.90 -25.93 -8.17
C PRO A 2 34.57 -25.24 -7.84
N ALA A 3 33.88 -25.78 -6.85
CA ALA A 3 32.65 -25.24 -6.29
C ALA A 3 32.87 -23.83 -5.75
N LEU A 4 31.96 -22.91 -6.08
CA LEU A 4 31.81 -21.61 -5.43
C LEU A 4 31.59 -21.86 -3.93
N GLN A 5 32.65 -21.70 -3.15
CA GLN A 5 32.57 -21.69 -1.69
C GLN A 5 31.67 -20.53 -1.26
N ASN A 6 30.65 -20.89 -0.47
CA ASN A 6 29.72 -20.00 0.22
C ASN A 6 30.43 -18.79 0.85
N ASN A 7 30.28 -17.63 0.21
CA ASN A 7 30.55 -16.32 0.80
C ASN A 7 29.26 -15.62 1.25
N THR A 8 28.22 -16.38 1.59
CA THR A 8 26.97 -15.89 2.21
C THR A 8 27.19 -15.54 3.69
N LYS A 9 28.22 -14.74 3.97
CA LYS A 9 28.43 -14.00 5.21
C LYS A 9 28.39 -12.49 4.97
N GLU A 10 27.76 -12.10 3.86
CA GLU A 10 27.57 -10.71 3.47
C GLU A 10 26.15 -10.27 3.85
N LEU A 11 26.06 -9.27 4.74
CA LEU A 11 24.84 -8.52 5.12
C LEU A 11 23.88 -9.14 6.16
N GLU A 12 24.34 -9.98 7.08
CA GLU A 12 23.46 -10.51 8.14
C GLU A 12 23.17 -9.55 9.31
N ASP A 13 23.93 -8.46 9.43
CA ASP A 13 23.81 -7.59 10.60
C ASP A 13 23.52 -6.14 10.22
N ALA A 14 22.56 -5.60 10.98
CA ALA A 14 22.47 -4.21 11.39
C ALA A 14 21.37 -3.39 10.67
N VAL A 15 20.14 -3.40 11.23
CA VAL A 15 19.11 -2.36 11.01
C VAL A 15 18.32 -2.03 12.31
N ILE A 16 18.39 -0.79 12.82
CA ILE A 16 17.51 -0.14 13.81
C ILE A 16 16.57 0.81 13.06
N VAL A 17 15.27 0.78 13.30
CA VAL A 17 14.32 1.70 12.64
C VAL A 17 13.59 2.55 13.68
N GLU A 18 13.75 3.88 13.61
CA GLU A 18 12.98 4.87 14.39
C GLU A 18 11.94 5.53 13.47
N VAL A 19 10.65 5.38 13.78
CA VAL A 19 9.57 5.97 12.97
C VAL A 19 9.04 7.22 13.67
N LEU A 20 9.18 8.38 13.02
CA LEU A 20 8.47 9.60 13.42
C LEU A 20 7.23 9.73 12.52
N GLU A 21 6.03 9.60 13.11
CA GLU A 21 4.77 9.85 12.42
C GLU A 21 4.44 11.35 12.46
N SER A 22 4.11 11.93 11.30
CA SER A 22 3.41 13.21 11.18
C SER A 22 2.18 13.05 10.29
N GLN A 23 1.21 13.96 10.37
CA GLN A 23 -0.10 13.79 9.70
C GLN A 23 -0.05 13.74 8.16
N ILE A 24 1.05 14.17 7.53
CA ILE A 24 1.18 14.26 6.07
C ILE A 24 2.40 13.47 5.55
N TYR A 25 3.42 13.28 6.41
CA TYR A 25 4.66 12.59 6.07
C TYR A 25 4.97 11.50 7.09
N HIS A 26 5.15 10.27 6.63
CA HIS A 26 5.83 9.25 7.42
C HIS A 26 7.33 9.40 7.25
N LYS A 27 8.04 9.59 8.36
CA LYS A 27 9.50 9.72 8.42
C LYS A 27 10.12 8.57 9.21
N PRO A 28 10.25 7.36 8.64
CA PRO A 28 11.15 6.36 9.19
C PRO A 28 12.61 6.73 8.99
N THR A 29 13.39 6.55 10.04
CA THR A 29 14.84 6.54 10.05
C THR A 29 15.30 5.11 10.26
N ILE A 30 15.85 4.50 9.21
CA ILE A 30 16.56 3.23 9.27
C ILE A 30 18.01 3.58 9.64
N ARG A 31 18.64 2.89 10.58
CA ARG A 31 20.04 2.96 11.03
C ARG A 31 20.57 1.55 11.14
N THR A 32 21.84 1.33 11.42
CA THR A 32 22.39 -0.02 11.65
C THR A 32 22.75 -0.22 13.12
N GLN A 33 22.59 -1.43 13.63
CA GLN A 33 22.78 -1.77 15.04
C GLN A 33 24.24 -2.02 15.45
N GLN A 34 25.04 -2.66 14.58
CA GLN A 34 26.45 -2.94 14.86
C GLN A 34 27.32 -2.00 14.02
N LEU A 35 28.06 -1.14 14.71
CA LEU A 35 29.09 -0.32 14.09
C LEU A 35 30.30 -1.22 13.83
N SER A 36 30.57 -1.51 12.56
CA SER A 36 31.82 -2.17 12.17
C SER A 36 32.96 -1.15 12.22
N ASP A 37 34.08 -1.53 12.81
CA ASP A 37 35.30 -0.71 12.80
C ASP A 37 36.00 -0.71 11.44
N ASP A 38 35.53 -1.54 10.48
CA ASP A 38 36.07 -1.64 9.13
C ASP A 38 35.45 -0.62 8.15
N ILE A 39 34.89 0.48 8.66
CA ILE A 39 34.40 1.56 7.81
C ILE A 39 35.59 2.29 7.19
N LYS A 40 35.63 2.35 5.86
CA LYS A 40 36.69 3.04 5.10
C LYS A 40 36.16 4.20 4.26
N LYS A 41 34.91 4.12 3.80
CA LYS A 41 34.28 5.16 3.00
C LYS A 41 32.85 5.40 3.47
N THR A 42 32.45 6.66 3.45
CA THR A 42 31.07 7.11 3.69
C THR A 42 30.56 7.81 2.44
N LEU A 43 29.36 7.46 2.00
CA LEU A 43 28.67 8.04 0.87
C LEU A 43 27.31 8.52 1.35
N SER A 44 26.94 9.73 0.99
CA SER A 44 25.60 10.25 1.22
C SER A 44 24.93 10.60 -0.10
N GLY A 45 23.61 10.50 -0.12
CA GLY A 45 22.84 10.79 -1.31
C GLY A 45 21.37 11.02 -1.01
N LYS A 46 20.69 11.55 -2.01
CA LYS A 46 19.24 11.68 -2.05
C LYS A 46 18.70 10.88 -3.24
N PHE A 47 17.59 10.20 -3.03
CA PHE A 47 16.90 9.45 -4.07
C PHE A 47 15.40 9.75 -4.03
N ASP A 48 14.86 10.19 -5.16
CA ASP A 48 13.45 10.54 -5.31
C ASP A 48 12.76 9.55 -6.25
N ILE A 49 11.57 9.08 -5.87
CA ILE A 49 10.68 8.23 -6.66
C ILE A 49 9.35 8.95 -6.83
N GLY A 50 8.97 9.18 -8.09
CA GLY A 50 7.68 9.78 -8.43
C GLY A 50 6.49 8.88 -8.14
N MET A 51 5.31 9.50 -8.10
CA MET A 51 4.03 8.80 -8.00
C MET A 51 3.74 7.96 -9.25
N GLN A 52 2.90 6.93 -9.12
CA GLN A 52 2.43 6.16 -10.28
C GLN A 52 0.96 5.77 -10.14
N TYR A 53 0.21 5.97 -11.23
CA TYR A 53 -1.17 5.50 -11.34
C TYR A 53 -1.24 4.00 -11.59
N HIS A 54 -2.27 3.36 -11.04
CA HIS A 54 -2.56 1.95 -11.30
C HIS A 54 -2.87 1.67 -12.78
N PHE A 55 -3.59 2.59 -13.43
CA PHE A 55 -3.94 2.53 -14.85
C PHE A 55 -4.58 1.20 -15.28
N HIS A 56 -5.45 0.65 -14.44
CA HIS A 56 -6.22 -0.54 -14.77
C HIS A 56 -7.21 -0.26 -15.91
N MET A 57 -7.26 -1.16 -16.91
CA MET A 57 -8.06 -0.96 -18.12
C MET A 57 -9.57 -0.97 -17.85
N GLU A 58 -10.02 -1.82 -16.93
CA GLU A 58 -11.35 -1.68 -16.34
C GLU A 58 -11.29 -0.64 -15.23
N LEU A 59 -11.94 0.50 -15.44
CA LEU A 59 -12.07 1.56 -14.43
C LEU A 59 -12.93 1.10 -13.24
N GLN A 60 -12.97 1.87 -12.16
CA GLN A 60 -13.84 1.54 -11.05
C GLN A 60 -15.31 1.57 -11.49
N CYS A 61 -16.01 0.48 -11.17
CA CYS A 61 -17.43 0.35 -11.41
C CYS A 61 -18.07 -0.55 -10.36
N CYS A 62 -19.36 -0.36 -10.15
CA CYS A 62 -20.18 -1.25 -9.34
C CYS A 62 -21.60 -1.29 -9.89
N SER A 63 -22.24 -2.46 -9.82
CA SER A 63 -23.68 -2.59 -9.99
C SER A 63 -24.30 -3.04 -8.68
N ALA A 64 -25.42 -2.46 -8.30
CA ALA A 64 -26.15 -2.78 -7.09
C ALA A 64 -27.60 -3.13 -7.43
N VAL A 65 -28.10 -4.24 -6.92
CA VAL A 65 -29.45 -4.76 -7.15
C VAL A 65 -30.14 -4.93 -5.80
N PRO A 66 -31.14 -4.10 -5.47
CA PRO A 66 -31.93 -4.30 -4.27
C PRO A 66 -32.66 -5.64 -4.32
N THR A 67 -32.62 -6.39 -3.22
CA THR A 67 -33.43 -7.59 -3.01
C THR A 67 -34.59 -7.27 -2.07
N GLU A 68 -35.47 -8.23 -1.78
CA GLU A 68 -36.58 -8.04 -0.83
C GLU A 68 -36.08 -7.56 0.54
N ASP A 69 -34.93 -8.10 0.96
CA ASP A 69 -34.43 -8.04 2.32
C ASP A 69 -33.07 -7.35 2.45
N GLY A 70 -32.46 -6.92 1.34
CA GLY A 70 -31.07 -6.52 1.32
C GLY A 70 -30.59 -6.00 -0.03
N LEU A 71 -29.34 -6.30 -0.36
CA LEU A 71 -28.66 -5.78 -1.53
C LEU A 71 -27.64 -6.78 -2.09
N GLU A 72 -27.65 -6.97 -3.40
CA GLU A 72 -26.56 -7.61 -4.11
C GLU A 72 -25.66 -6.56 -4.77
N LEU A 73 -24.35 -6.69 -4.57
CA LEU A 73 -23.32 -5.84 -5.14
C LEU A 73 -22.42 -6.61 -6.08
N TYR A 74 -22.12 -6.01 -7.21
CA TYR A 74 -21.22 -6.50 -8.24
C TYR A 74 -20.13 -5.46 -8.49
N PRO A 75 -19.18 -5.28 -7.54
CA PRO A 75 -18.12 -4.30 -7.65
C PRO A 75 -16.94 -4.84 -8.47
N SER A 76 -16.14 -3.92 -9.00
CA SER A 76 -14.77 -4.23 -9.39
C SER A 76 -13.87 -4.08 -8.16
N SER A 77 -13.69 -5.16 -7.39
CA SER A 77 -13.00 -5.16 -6.08
C SER A 77 -12.00 -6.31 -5.95
N GLN A 78 -10.93 -6.09 -5.18
CA GLN A 78 -9.98 -7.10 -4.73
C GLN A 78 -10.32 -7.63 -3.32
N TRP A 79 -11.15 -6.92 -2.55
CA TRP A 79 -11.45 -7.25 -1.16
C TRP A 79 -12.95 -7.13 -0.90
N MET A 80 -13.66 -8.23 -1.16
CA MET A 80 -15.12 -8.28 -1.06
C MET A 80 -15.62 -8.06 0.36
N ASP A 81 -14.95 -8.60 1.37
CA ASP A 81 -15.34 -8.46 2.79
C ASP A 81 -15.35 -6.98 3.21
N LEU A 82 -14.30 -6.22 2.85
CA LEU A 82 -14.25 -4.80 3.15
C LEU A 82 -15.34 -4.03 2.38
N THR A 83 -15.62 -4.40 1.14
CA THR A 83 -16.73 -3.81 0.37
C THR A 83 -18.09 -4.11 1.00
N GLN A 84 -18.32 -5.34 1.46
CA GLN A 84 -19.54 -5.77 2.15
C GLN A 84 -19.75 -4.97 3.43
N ALA A 85 -18.74 -4.96 4.32
CA ALA A 85 -18.79 -4.23 5.58
C ALA A 85 -18.99 -2.72 5.36
N SER A 86 -18.31 -2.14 4.37
CA SER A 86 -18.44 -0.71 4.03
C SER A 86 -19.85 -0.37 3.54
N ALA A 87 -20.44 -1.21 2.68
CA ALA A 87 -21.79 -0.98 2.17
C ALA A 87 -22.84 -1.17 3.26
N ALA A 88 -22.72 -2.21 4.08
CA ALA A 88 -23.61 -2.46 5.21
C ALA A 88 -23.59 -1.29 6.21
N LEU A 89 -22.40 -0.77 6.52
CA LEU A 89 -22.22 0.40 7.37
C LEU A 89 -22.90 1.65 6.82
N VAL A 90 -22.70 1.96 5.53
CA VAL A 90 -23.30 3.16 4.88
C VAL A 90 -24.83 3.06 4.83
N LEU A 91 -25.36 1.86 4.61
CA LEU A 91 -26.81 1.62 4.56
C LEU A 91 -27.44 1.47 5.95
N ASN A 92 -26.62 1.36 7.00
CA ASN A 92 -27.04 1.05 8.36
C ASN A 92 -27.89 -0.23 8.43
N ILE A 93 -27.42 -1.31 7.79
CA ILE A 93 -28.03 -2.65 7.82
C ILE A 93 -27.00 -3.70 8.24
N PRO A 94 -27.44 -4.87 8.73
CA PRO A 94 -26.52 -5.98 9.03
C PRO A 94 -25.76 -6.47 7.78
N GLU A 95 -24.49 -6.86 7.95
CA GLU A 95 -23.63 -7.34 6.84
C GLU A 95 -24.21 -8.55 6.10
N ASN A 96 -24.95 -9.42 6.79
CA ASN A 96 -25.61 -10.58 6.19
C ASN A 96 -26.75 -10.22 5.21
N LYS A 97 -27.17 -8.95 5.16
CA LYS A 97 -28.11 -8.43 4.16
C LYS A 97 -27.42 -7.88 2.90
N VAL A 98 -26.09 -7.82 2.88
CA VAL A 98 -25.30 -7.39 1.72
C VAL A 98 -24.55 -8.58 1.17
N HIS A 99 -24.80 -8.92 -0.10
CA HIS A 99 -24.09 -9.99 -0.80
C HIS A 99 -23.20 -9.39 -1.88
N VAL A 100 -21.89 -9.70 -1.85
CA VAL A 100 -20.92 -9.12 -2.78
C VAL A 100 -20.38 -10.22 -3.70
N ASN A 101 -20.55 -10.03 -5.01
CA ASN A 101 -20.12 -10.97 -6.05
C ASN A 101 -19.14 -10.34 -7.02
N VAL A 102 -17.94 -10.90 -7.11
CA VAL A 102 -16.90 -10.48 -8.06
C VAL A 102 -16.54 -11.63 -8.97
N ARG A 103 -16.83 -11.50 -10.27
CA ARG A 103 -16.47 -12.53 -11.26
C ARG A 103 -15.01 -12.42 -11.71
N ARG A 104 -14.57 -11.21 -12.06
CA ARG A 104 -13.21 -10.87 -12.48
C ARG A 104 -12.98 -9.37 -12.32
N CYS A 105 -11.71 -8.96 -12.27
CA CYS A 105 -11.30 -7.56 -12.41
C CYS A 105 -10.44 -7.40 -13.66
N GLY A 106 -10.73 -6.42 -14.51
CA GLY A 106 -9.95 -6.05 -15.69
C GLY A 106 -8.72 -5.21 -15.33
N GLY A 107 -7.88 -5.74 -14.43
CA GLY A 107 -6.76 -5.03 -13.82
C GLY A 107 -7.14 -4.36 -12.49
N ALA A 108 -6.19 -4.28 -11.57
CA ALA A 108 -6.42 -3.77 -10.21
C ALA A 108 -5.16 -3.11 -9.61
N PHE A 109 -4.07 -3.87 -9.51
CA PHE A 109 -2.74 -3.39 -9.08
C PHE A 109 -2.71 -2.71 -7.70
N GLY A 110 -3.66 -3.04 -6.81
CA GLY A 110 -3.82 -2.43 -5.50
C GLY A 110 -4.89 -1.32 -5.45
N GLY A 111 -5.22 -0.71 -6.59
CA GLY A 111 -6.21 0.36 -6.68
C GLY A 111 -7.66 -0.08 -6.41
N LYS A 112 -7.93 -1.39 -6.38
CA LYS A 112 -9.24 -1.99 -6.09
C LYS A 112 -9.29 -2.73 -4.75
N LEU A 113 -8.33 -2.48 -3.84
CA LEU A 113 -8.34 -3.05 -2.48
C LEU A 113 -9.37 -2.35 -1.58
N SER A 114 -9.18 -1.05 -1.34
CA SER A 114 -10.08 -0.27 -0.46
C SER A 114 -10.80 0.86 -1.19
N ARG A 115 -10.14 1.46 -2.20
CA ARG A 115 -10.60 2.68 -2.87
C ARG A 115 -11.83 2.45 -3.75
N CYS A 116 -12.07 1.20 -4.17
CA CYS A 116 -13.29 0.76 -4.84
C CYS A 116 -14.55 0.93 -3.98
N ASN A 117 -14.42 1.04 -2.65
CA ASN A 117 -15.55 1.19 -1.74
C ASN A 117 -16.25 2.55 -1.89
N LEU A 118 -15.54 3.60 -2.34
CA LEU A 118 -16.17 4.89 -2.65
C LEU A 118 -17.28 4.72 -3.71
N VAL A 119 -16.96 3.99 -4.78
CA VAL A 119 -17.90 3.70 -5.87
C VAL A 119 -18.97 2.70 -5.42
N SER A 120 -18.55 1.65 -4.70
CA SER A 120 -19.46 0.59 -4.28
C SER A 120 -20.51 1.08 -3.30
N CYS A 121 -20.12 1.87 -2.28
CA CYS A 121 -21.04 2.44 -1.31
C CYS A 121 -21.97 3.50 -1.93
N ALA A 122 -21.47 4.34 -2.83
CA ALA A 122 -22.33 5.30 -3.54
C ALA A 122 -23.39 4.58 -4.39
N THR A 123 -22.99 3.53 -5.10
CA THR A 123 -23.91 2.70 -5.91
C THR A 123 -24.93 1.99 -5.01
N ALA A 124 -24.47 1.44 -3.88
CA ALA A 124 -25.31 0.77 -2.90
C ALA A 124 -26.38 1.72 -2.32
N LEU A 125 -25.97 2.91 -1.89
CA LEU A 125 -26.86 3.93 -1.34
C LEU A 125 -27.90 4.38 -2.37
N ALA A 126 -27.48 4.64 -3.60
CA ALA A 126 -28.40 5.01 -4.67
C ALA A 126 -29.44 3.90 -4.96
N ALA A 127 -29.00 2.65 -5.07
CA ALA A 127 -29.91 1.52 -5.27
C ALA A 127 -30.89 1.32 -4.10
N TRP A 128 -30.39 1.48 -2.88
CA TRP A 128 -31.20 1.36 -1.66
C TRP A 128 -32.29 2.43 -1.57
N LEU A 129 -31.96 3.69 -1.87
CA LEU A 129 -32.92 4.80 -1.83
C LEU A 129 -33.92 4.74 -2.97
N LEU A 130 -33.47 4.39 -4.18
CA LEU A 130 -34.33 4.35 -5.37
C LEU A 130 -35.16 3.07 -5.46
N ARG A 131 -34.81 2.03 -4.69
CA ARG A 131 -35.40 0.68 -4.77
C ARG A 131 -35.36 0.13 -6.20
N LYS A 132 -34.28 0.41 -6.92
CA LYS A 132 -34.06 -0.02 -8.30
C LYS A 132 -32.61 -0.44 -8.49
N PRO A 133 -32.32 -1.34 -9.45
CA PRO A 133 -30.96 -1.63 -9.85
C PRO A 133 -30.23 -0.34 -10.30
N VAL A 134 -29.03 -0.12 -9.81
CA VAL A 134 -28.17 1.01 -10.17
C VAL A 134 -26.81 0.50 -10.61
N LYS A 135 -26.23 1.12 -11.64
CA LYS A 135 -24.87 0.87 -12.08
C LYS A 135 -24.10 2.18 -12.14
N LEU A 136 -22.94 2.22 -11.51
CA LEU A 136 -22.00 3.32 -11.57
C LEU A 136 -20.72 2.87 -12.27
N PHE A 137 -20.25 3.68 -13.20
CA PHE A 137 -18.95 3.53 -13.85
C PHE A 137 -18.25 4.89 -13.81
N MET A 138 -16.99 4.90 -13.38
CA MET A 138 -16.18 6.11 -13.40
C MET A 138 -15.63 6.35 -14.81
N THR A 139 -15.50 7.61 -15.19
CA THR A 139 -14.67 8.01 -16.32
C THR A 139 -13.19 7.88 -15.96
N LEU A 140 -12.31 7.82 -16.97
CA LEU A 140 -10.86 7.73 -16.74
C LEU A 140 -10.35 8.90 -15.90
N LYS A 141 -10.87 10.11 -16.19
CA LYS A 141 -10.52 11.34 -15.48
C LYS A 141 -10.87 11.24 -14.00
N GLU A 142 -12.12 10.92 -13.66
CA GLU A 142 -12.55 10.78 -12.27
C GLU A 142 -11.77 9.69 -11.55
N ASN A 143 -11.48 8.58 -12.24
CA ASN A 143 -10.71 7.47 -11.68
C ASN A 143 -9.28 7.91 -11.32
N MET A 144 -8.63 8.71 -12.17
CA MET A 144 -7.30 9.27 -11.89
C MET A 144 -7.31 10.33 -10.79
N GLU A 145 -8.41 11.05 -10.63
CA GLU A 145 -8.54 12.09 -9.61
C GLU A 145 -8.82 11.50 -8.22
N ILE A 146 -9.65 10.47 -8.11
CA ILE A 146 -10.25 10.03 -6.84
C ILE A 146 -9.60 8.77 -6.24
N ILE A 147 -9.22 7.79 -7.07
CA ILE A 147 -8.86 6.43 -6.59
C ILE A 147 -7.46 6.36 -5.99
N GLY A 148 -6.65 7.40 -6.21
CA GLY A 148 -5.29 7.47 -5.71
C GLY A 148 -4.29 6.69 -6.57
N LYS A 149 -3.06 6.63 -6.06
CA LYS A 149 -1.85 6.27 -6.79
C LYS A 149 -0.82 5.72 -5.81
N ARG A 150 0.23 5.07 -6.30
CA ARG A 150 1.41 4.82 -5.47
C ARG A 150 1.98 6.16 -5.01
N PHE A 151 2.23 6.26 -3.72
CA PHE A 151 2.82 7.44 -3.09
C PHE A 151 4.21 7.74 -3.68
N PRO A 152 4.55 9.02 -3.90
CA PRO A 152 5.94 9.38 -4.16
C PRO A 152 6.77 9.18 -2.88
N PHE A 153 8.04 8.84 -3.05
CA PHE A 153 8.99 8.66 -1.96
C PHE A 153 10.23 9.53 -2.19
N SER A 154 10.78 10.07 -1.11
CA SER A 154 12.10 10.69 -1.09
C SER A 154 12.91 10.02 0.00
N ALA A 155 14.13 9.61 -0.28
CA ALA A 155 15.01 8.99 0.69
C ALA A 155 16.34 9.75 0.75
N ASP A 156 16.64 10.33 1.90
CA ASP A 156 17.98 10.79 2.22
C ASP A 156 18.71 9.63 2.88
N TYR A 157 19.88 9.26 2.37
CA TYR A 157 20.63 8.13 2.89
C TYR A 157 22.11 8.43 3.08
N GLU A 158 22.70 7.70 4.02
CA GLU A 158 24.13 7.60 4.26
C GLU A 158 24.49 6.12 4.31
N VAL A 159 25.43 5.70 3.48
CA VAL A 159 25.97 4.34 3.46
C VAL A 159 27.46 4.36 3.75
N LYS A 160 27.90 3.47 4.63
CA LYS A 160 29.29 3.29 5.01
C LYS A 160 29.76 1.90 4.58
N VAL A 161 30.88 1.85 3.88
CA VAL A 161 31.42 0.64 3.25
C VAL A 161 32.88 0.43 3.63
N ASN A 162 33.34 -0.81 3.56
CA ASN A 162 34.76 -1.13 3.68
C ASN A 162 35.50 -1.03 2.32
N ASN A 163 36.80 -1.33 2.30
CA ASN A 163 37.62 -1.26 1.08
C ASN A 163 37.19 -2.27 -0.01
N GLY A 164 36.55 -3.37 0.39
CA GLY A 164 35.99 -4.37 -0.54
C GLY A 164 34.63 -3.96 -1.11
N GLY A 165 34.03 -2.85 -0.66
CA GLY A 165 32.71 -2.40 -1.08
C GLY A 165 31.55 -3.01 -0.30
N VAL A 166 31.82 -3.80 0.75
CA VAL A 166 30.79 -4.40 1.59
C VAL A 166 30.16 -3.33 2.48
N ILE A 167 28.82 -3.23 2.47
CA ILE A 167 28.07 -2.29 3.31
C ILE A 167 28.18 -2.71 4.77
N GLN A 168 28.69 -1.79 5.59
CA GLN A 168 28.84 -1.94 7.03
C GLN A 168 27.71 -1.22 7.79
N GLN A 169 27.22 -0.10 7.25
CA GLN A 169 26.14 0.68 7.82
C GLN A 169 25.34 1.40 6.73
N LEU A 170 24.01 1.34 6.81
CA LEU A 170 23.05 2.17 6.09
C LEU A 170 22.16 2.94 7.07
N THR A 171 22.17 4.26 6.97
CA THR A 171 21.17 5.13 7.58
C THR A 171 20.29 5.72 6.47
N SER A 172 18.97 5.65 6.57
CA SER A 172 18.07 6.26 5.59
C SER A 172 16.86 6.89 6.26
N GLN A 173 16.58 8.14 5.91
CA GLN A 173 15.36 8.87 6.23
C GLN A 173 14.46 8.84 5.00
N ILE A 174 13.34 8.11 5.07
CA ILE A 174 12.38 8.01 3.96
C ILE A 174 11.22 8.95 4.27
N PHE A 175 10.78 9.70 3.28
CA PHE A 175 9.60 10.55 3.31
C PHE A 175 8.62 10.03 2.27
N SER A 176 7.34 10.01 2.62
CA SER A 176 6.27 9.60 1.70
C SER A 176 5.06 10.51 1.88
N ASP A 177 4.51 10.96 0.75
CA ASP A 177 3.28 11.77 0.73
C ASP A 177 2.07 10.84 0.58
N HIS A 178 1.31 10.70 1.66
CA HIS A 178 0.12 9.84 1.72
C HIS A 178 -1.17 10.54 1.27
N GLY A 179 -1.11 11.83 0.94
CA GLY A 179 -2.28 12.67 0.68
C GLY A 179 -3.20 12.81 1.91
N VAL A 180 -4.47 13.16 1.66
CA VAL A 180 -5.46 13.48 2.71
C VAL A 180 -6.09 12.25 3.35
N GLY A 181 -6.07 11.09 2.69
CA GLY A 181 -6.81 9.90 3.12
C GLY A 181 -5.90 8.74 3.52
N GLY A 182 -5.61 8.62 4.82
CA GLY A 182 -4.75 7.58 5.42
C GLY A 182 -5.33 6.16 5.48
N ASN A 183 -6.17 5.76 4.51
CA ASN A 183 -6.85 4.46 4.55
C ASN A 183 -5.89 3.26 4.47
N GLU A 184 -4.68 3.46 3.95
CA GLU A 184 -3.65 2.43 3.98
C GLU A 184 -2.33 2.98 4.53
N LYS A 185 -1.89 2.46 5.68
CA LYS A 185 -0.49 2.61 6.15
C LYS A 185 0.44 1.71 5.32
N PHE A 186 0.36 1.80 3.99
CA PHE A 186 1.03 0.90 3.05
C PHE A 186 2.55 0.99 3.15
N SER A 187 3.10 2.15 3.51
CA SER A 187 4.52 2.32 3.82
C SER A 187 4.95 1.42 4.98
N TYR A 188 4.09 1.17 5.97
CA TYR A 188 4.44 0.30 7.08
C TYR A 188 4.59 -1.17 6.66
N ILE A 189 3.62 -1.65 5.88
CA ILE A 189 3.56 -3.04 5.40
C ILE A 189 4.65 -3.32 4.36
N LEU A 190 4.77 -2.48 3.33
CA LEU A 190 5.69 -2.77 2.21
C LEU A 190 7.14 -2.44 2.53
N ILE A 191 7.40 -1.41 3.33
CA ILE A 191 8.78 -1.05 3.66
C ILE A 191 9.18 -1.84 4.90
N PHE A 192 8.56 -1.63 6.06
CA PHE A 192 9.09 -2.23 7.28
C PHE A 192 8.92 -3.74 7.34
N ASP A 193 7.76 -4.29 7.00
CA ASP A 193 7.57 -5.74 7.17
C ASP A 193 8.38 -6.55 6.15
N MET A 194 8.58 -6.04 4.92
CA MET A 194 9.51 -6.67 3.97
C MET A 194 10.96 -6.59 4.44
N PHE A 195 11.43 -5.43 4.95
CA PHE A 195 12.78 -5.33 5.50
C PHE A 195 12.95 -6.26 6.72
N LYS A 196 11.97 -6.36 7.61
CA LYS A 196 11.98 -7.29 8.75
C LYS A 196 12.06 -8.76 8.33
N SER A 197 11.41 -9.13 7.23
CA SER A 197 11.42 -10.53 6.76
C SER A 197 12.77 -10.98 6.22
N ASN A 198 13.58 -10.04 5.72
CA ASN A 198 14.86 -10.33 5.09
C ASN A 198 16.07 -9.96 5.98
N TYR A 199 15.87 -9.18 7.05
CA TYR A 199 16.94 -8.67 7.91
C TYR A 199 16.54 -8.72 9.39
N LYS A 200 17.51 -8.95 10.29
CA LYS A 200 17.28 -8.91 11.75
C LYS A 200 17.05 -7.46 12.21
N VAL A 201 15.79 -7.14 12.55
CA VAL A 201 15.37 -5.81 13.03
C VAL A 201 15.00 -5.90 14.52
N ARG A 202 15.49 -4.97 15.35
CA ARG A 202 15.07 -4.79 16.76
C ARG A 202 14.54 -3.38 16.98
N TYR A 203 13.42 -3.26 17.69
CA TYR A 203 12.82 -1.98 18.07
C TYR A 203 13.60 -1.36 19.25
N LEU A 204 13.82 -0.04 19.20
CA LEU A 204 14.19 0.78 20.36
C LEU A 204 12.97 1.58 20.81
#